data_AF-A0A813ISK7-F1
#
_entry.id   AF-A0A813ISK7-F1
#
_cell.length_a   1.000
_cell.length_b   1.000
_cell.length_c   1.000
_cell.angle_alpha   90.00
_cell.angle_beta   90.00
_cell.angle_gamma   90.00
#
_symmetry.space_group_name_H-M   'P 1'
#
loop_
_entity.id
_entity.type
_entity.pdbx_description
1 polymer ?
#
loop_
_entity_poly.entity_id
_entity_poly.type
_entity_poly.pdbx_seq_one_letter_code
_entity_poly.pdbx_strand_id
1 'polypeptide(L)'
;ASSNWSPSAQAFESFAGVDQPLRVSVFPSRAGARCVALVKGEVADCEAVPARVHSECLFGDALGSDRCECGPQLRAFMKDVLGDESRPSGILVYLQGHEGKGIGLEGKLRAYNLQDGPERLGEAEANRRLGFRPDLRRYGGARAALRELGVRSVALYTD
;
A
#
# COMPACT_ATOMS: atom_id res chain seq x y z
N ALA A 1 25.70 10.91 1.91
CA ALA A 1 24.88 12.00 1.36
C ALA A 1 23.50 11.91 2.00
N SER A 2 23.11 12.91 2.78
CA SER A 2 21.78 13.01 3.38
C SER A 2 20.72 12.91 2.28
N SER A 3 20.02 11.80 2.24
CA SER A 3 18.99 11.57 1.25
C SER A 3 17.77 12.41 1.65
N ASN A 4 17.34 13.33 0.78
CA ASN A 4 16.21 14.24 0.98
C ASN A 4 14.85 13.50 0.96
N TRP A 5 14.70 12.50 1.84
CA TRP A 5 13.56 11.58 1.94
C TRP A 5 12.66 11.86 3.14
N SER A 6 12.86 13.00 3.81
CA SER A 6 11.98 13.44 4.88
C SER A 6 10.54 13.63 4.36
N PRO A 7 9.53 13.41 5.21
CA PRO A 7 8.14 13.61 4.82
C PRO A 7 7.92 15.02 4.28
N SER A 8 7.24 15.14 3.14
CA SER A 8 6.82 16.45 2.61
C SER A 8 5.65 17.04 3.40
N ALA A 9 4.92 16.21 4.14
CA ALA A 9 3.85 16.60 5.06
C ALA A 9 3.69 15.53 6.14
N GLN A 10 3.30 15.96 7.35
CA GLN A 10 3.01 15.07 8.46
C GLN A 10 1.92 15.67 9.35
N ALA A 11 1.00 14.84 9.82
CA ALA A 11 -0.03 15.19 10.79
C ALA A 11 -0.49 13.94 11.56
N PHE A 12 -1.27 14.13 12.62
CA PHE A 12 -2.05 13.06 13.22
C PHE A 12 -3.45 13.06 12.63
N GLU A 13 -3.99 11.88 12.34
CA GLU A 13 -5.33 11.71 11.78
C GLU A 13 -6.06 10.54 12.46
N SER A 14 -7.37 10.65 12.59
CA SER A 14 -8.21 9.61 13.18
C SER A 14 -8.85 8.75 12.10
N PHE A 15 -8.88 7.44 12.31
CA PHE A 15 -9.43 6.48 11.36
C PHE A 15 -10.55 5.68 12.01
N ALA A 16 -11.61 5.39 11.25
CA ALA A 16 -12.69 4.55 11.73
C ALA A 16 -12.17 3.17 12.16
N GLY A 17 -12.53 2.73 13.37
CA GLY A 17 -12.08 1.46 13.94
C GLY A 17 -10.64 1.46 14.46
N VAL A 18 -10.02 2.63 14.61
CA VAL A 18 -8.72 2.81 15.27
C VAL A 18 -8.90 3.81 16.42
N ASP A 19 -8.72 3.34 17.65
CA ASP A 19 -9.08 4.11 18.86
C ASP A 19 -8.19 5.34 19.08
N GLN A 20 -6.92 5.27 18.66
CA GLN A 20 -5.97 6.36 18.78
C GLN A 20 -5.58 6.97 17.42
N PRO A 21 -5.35 8.30 17.34
CA PRO A 21 -4.86 8.93 16.12
C PRO A 21 -3.53 8.31 15.66
N LEU A 22 -3.37 8.17 14.35
CA LEU A 22 -2.14 7.67 13.74
C LEU A 22 -1.32 8.83 13.20
N ARG A 23 0.01 8.73 13.31
CA ARG A 23 0.92 9.66 12.64
C ARG A 23 0.92 9.33 11.15
N VAL A 24 0.41 10.24 10.34
CA VAL A 24 0.38 10.14 8.87
C VAL A 24 1.52 10.93 8.29
N SER A 25 2.35 10.30 7.46
CA SER A 25 3.49 10.93 6.79
C SER A 25 3.41 10.72 5.28
N VAL A 26 3.54 11.80 4.50
CA VAL A 26 3.60 11.73 3.05
C VAL A 26 5.04 11.87 2.59
N PHE A 27 5.55 10.88 1.88
CA PHE A 27 6.90 10.86 1.33
C PHE A 27 6.88 11.22 -0.15
N PRO A 28 7.74 12.17 -0.58
CA PRO A 28 7.81 12.58 -1.98
C PRO A 28 8.35 11.43 -2.84
N SER A 29 7.83 11.33 -4.06
CA SER A 29 8.39 10.41 -5.05
C SER A 29 9.35 11.14 -5.98
N ARG A 30 10.56 10.61 -6.16
CA ARG A 30 11.46 11.05 -7.25
C ARG A 30 11.22 10.30 -8.57
N ALA A 31 10.39 9.25 -8.57
CA ALA A 31 10.30 8.30 -9.69
C ALA A 31 8.89 7.71 -9.93
N GLY A 32 7.83 8.38 -9.47
CA GLY A 32 6.44 8.03 -9.76
C GLY A 32 5.55 7.93 -8.52
N ALA A 33 5.54 6.76 -7.87
CA ALA A 33 4.63 6.44 -6.77
C ALA A 33 4.88 7.27 -5.51
N ARG A 34 3.90 8.11 -5.13
CA ARG A 34 3.86 8.74 -3.80
C ARG A 34 3.61 7.67 -2.73
N CYS A 35 4.21 7.87 -1.57
CA CYS A 35 4.16 6.91 -0.48
C CYS A 35 3.55 7.59 0.74
N VAL A 36 2.51 7.00 1.33
CA VAL A 36 1.87 7.48 2.55
C VAL A 36 2.10 6.43 3.63
N ALA A 37 2.64 6.82 4.78
CA ALA A 37 2.79 5.94 5.93
C ALA A 37 1.81 6.34 7.03
N LEU A 38 1.09 5.37 7.57
CA LEU A 38 0.30 5.49 8.79
C LEU A 38 1.05 4.75 9.88
N VAL A 39 1.35 5.42 10.98
CA VAL A 39 2.20 4.89 12.05
C VAL A 39 1.44 4.92 13.38
N LYS A 40 1.29 3.75 13.99
CA LYS A 40 0.85 3.57 15.38
C LYS A 40 2.06 3.61 16.31
N GLY A 41 2.00 4.43 17.35
CA GLY A 41 3.01 4.50 18.40
C GLY A 41 4.39 4.93 17.91
N GLU A 42 5.41 4.68 18.74
CA GLU A 42 6.81 4.89 18.36
C GLU A 42 7.42 3.64 17.72
N VAL A 43 8.10 3.85 16.60
CA VAL A 43 8.67 2.78 15.77
C VAL A 43 10.17 2.95 15.50
N ALA A 44 10.72 4.12 15.81
CA ALA A 44 12.14 4.40 15.67
C ALA A 44 12.93 3.50 16.62
N ASP A 45 14.03 2.93 16.12
CA ASP A 45 14.87 1.98 16.84
C ASP A 45 14.16 0.69 17.32
N CYS A 46 12.92 0.44 16.88
CA CYS A 46 12.22 -0.82 17.15
C CYS A 46 12.62 -1.91 16.16
N GLU A 47 12.51 -3.17 16.59
CA GLU A 47 12.70 -4.36 15.76
C GLU A 47 11.38 -5.12 15.60
N ALA A 48 11.27 -5.87 14.52
CA ALA A 48 10.10 -6.71 14.19
C ALA A 48 8.76 -5.95 14.26
N VAL A 49 8.75 -4.66 13.91
CA VAL A 49 7.52 -3.86 13.93
C VAL A 49 6.54 -4.41 12.90
N PRO A 50 5.30 -4.73 13.28
CA PRO A 50 4.26 -5.14 12.34
C PRO A 50 4.10 -4.11 11.20
N ALA A 51 4.30 -4.53 9.96
CA ALA A 51 4.21 -3.63 8.83
C ALA A 51 3.48 -4.24 7.65
N ARG A 52 2.70 -3.44 6.92
CA ARG A 52 2.11 -3.82 5.64
C ARG A 52 2.49 -2.82 4.55
N VAL A 53 2.96 -3.33 3.42
CA VAL A 53 3.18 -2.51 2.21
C VAL A 53 2.03 -2.77 1.26
N HIS A 54 1.11 -1.82 1.19
CA HIS A 54 -0.12 -1.93 0.43
C HIS A 54 0.00 -1.18 -0.89
N SER A 55 -0.33 -1.86 -1.99
CA SER A 55 -0.41 -1.24 -3.32
C SER A 55 -1.81 -0.73 -3.55
N GLU A 56 -1.95 0.51 -4.00
CA GLU A 56 -3.23 1.15 -4.29
C GLU A 56 -4.17 0.26 -5.12
N CYS A 57 -5.43 0.15 -4.67
CA CYS A 57 -6.50 -0.50 -5.41
C CYS A 57 -7.83 0.22 -5.11
N LEU A 58 -8.20 1.21 -5.92
CA LEU A 58 -9.40 2.03 -5.72
C LEU A 58 -10.65 1.17 -5.50
N PHE A 59 -10.84 0.17 -6.35
CA PHE A 59 -12.02 -0.69 -6.31
C PHE A 59 -12.09 -1.54 -5.03
N GLY A 60 -10.97 -2.10 -4.58
CA GLY A 60 -10.95 -2.90 -3.36
C GLY A 60 -11.02 -2.02 -2.11
N ASP A 61 -10.18 -0.99 -2.08
CA ASP A 61 -9.90 -0.20 -0.88
C ASP A 61 -11.07 0.71 -0.52
N ALA A 62 -11.63 1.41 -1.52
CA ALA A 62 -12.64 2.44 -1.32
C ALA A 62 -14.06 2.01 -1.75
N LEU A 63 -14.18 1.16 -2.77
CA LEU A 63 -15.48 0.86 -3.40
C LEU A 63 -16.00 -0.57 -3.13
N GLY A 64 -15.29 -1.36 -2.32
CA GLY A 64 -15.79 -2.66 -1.85
C GLY A 64 -15.95 -3.72 -2.93
N SER A 65 -15.12 -3.71 -3.97
CA SER A 65 -15.17 -4.71 -5.04
C SER A 65 -14.82 -6.11 -4.53
N ASP A 66 -15.67 -7.09 -4.84
CA ASP A 66 -15.44 -8.52 -4.56
C ASP A 66 -14.48 -9.20 -5.56
N ARG A 67 -13.96 -8.47 -6.54
CA ARG A 67 -13.04 -9.04 -7.56
C ARG A 67 -11.62 -9.27 -7.03
N CYS A 68 -11.26 -8.67 -5.90
CA CYS A 68 -9.92 -8.78 -5.34
C CYS A 68 -9.95 -8.66 -3.82
N GLU A 69 -8.90 -9.15 -3.18
CA GLU A 69 -8.79 -9.13 -1.71
C GLU A 69 -8.12 -7.87 -1.15
N CYS A 70 -7.76 -6.90 -2.00
CA CYS A 70 -7.03 -5.68 -1.57
C CYS A 70 -7.74 -4.95 -0.43
N GLY A 71 -9.05 -4.72 -0.57
CA GLY A 71 -9.89 -4.06 0.43
C GLY A 71 -9.96 -4.83 1.76
N PRO A 72 -10.40 -6.10 1.76
CA PRO A 72 -10.38 -6.94 2.95
C PRO A 72 -9.03 -6.98 3.66
N GLN A 73 -7.93 -7.13 2.92
CA GLN A 73 -6.59 -7.18 3.50
C GLN A 73 -6.16 -5.82 4.11
N LEU A 74 -6.50 -4.69 3.47
CA LEU A 74 -6.25 -3.36 4.01
C LEU A 74 -7.02 -3.16 5.33
N ARG A 75 -8.33 -3.46 5.32
CA ARG A 75 -9.19 -3.33 6.52
C ARG A 75 -8.75 -4.25 7.65
N ALA A 76 -8.35 -5.48 7.35
CA ALA A 76 -7.82 -6.41 8.34
C ALA A 76 -6.58 -5.84 9.03
N PHE A 77 -5.60 -5.33 8.27
CA PHE A 77 -4.41 -4.73 8.88
C PHE A 77 -4.73 -3.45 9.69
N MET A 78 -5.62 -2.59 9.17
CA MET A 78 -6.06 -1.41 9.91
C MET A 78 -6.70 -1.80 11.25
N LYS A 79 -7.55 -2.82 11.28
CA LYS A 79 -8.24 -3.29 12.48
C LYS A 79 -7.33 -4.07 13.42
N ASP A 80 -6.70 -5.13 12.92
CA ASP A 80 -6.04 -6.16 13.73
C ASP A 80 -4.62 -5.76 14.15
N VAL A 81 -4.05 -4.71 13.55
CA VAL A 81 -2.73 -4.19 13.88
C VAL A 81 -2.81 -2.75 14.36
N LEU A 82 -3.35 -1.83 13.54
CA LEU A 82 -3.38 -0.42 13.92
C LEU A 82 -4.46 -0.12 14.97
N GLY A 83 -5.60 -0.80 14.91
CA GLY A 83 -6.70 -0.69 15.87
C GLY A 83 -6.59 -1.57 17.11
N ASP A 84 -5.62 -2.49 17.16
CA ASP A 84 -5.44 -3.40 18.31
C ASP A 84 -4.67 -2.69 19.44
N GLU A 85 -5.36 -2.30 20.50
CA GLU A 85 -4.79 -1.59 21.65
C GLU A 85 -3.78 -2.41 22.47
N SER A 86 -3.77 -3.74 22.32
CA SER A 86 -2.71 -4.57 22.92
C SER A 86 -1.39 -4.45 22.16
N ARG A 87 -1.40 -3.90 20.93
CA ARG A 87 -0.21 -3.68 20.12
C ARG A 87 0.29 -2.23 20.28
N PRO A 88 1.52 -2.04 20.77
CA PRO A 88 2.06 -0.69 21.00
C PRO A 88 2.44 0.02 19.70
N SER A 89 2.65 -0.70 18.59
CA SER A 89 3.14 -0.11 17.35
C SER A 89 2.77 -0.89 16.09
N GLY A 90 2.80 -0.21 14.95
CA GLY A 90 2.51 -0.77 13.63
C GLY A 90 2.63 0.26 12.52
N ILE A 91 2.92 -0.21 11.29
CA ILE A 91 3.15 0.66 10.13
C ILE A 91 2.36 0.14 8.92
N LEU A 92 1.46 0.96 8.38
CA LEU A 92 0.93 0.75 7.03
C LEU A 92 1.63 1.70 6.07
N VAL A 93 2.21 1.16 5.00
CA VAL A 93 2.77 1.93 3.88
C VAL A 93 1.87 1.76 2.67
N TYR A 94 1.17 2.82 2.28
CA TYR A 94 0.31 2.87 1.10
C TYR A 94 1.06 3.47 -0.10
N LEU A 95 1.20 2.69 -1.17
CA LEU A 95 1.91 3.08 -2.40
C LEU A 95 0.92 3.48 -3.48
N GLN A 96 0.85 4.79 -3.73
CA GLN A 96 0.02 5.38 -4.79
C GLN A 96 0.68 5.17 -6.16
N GLY A 97 -0.12 5.09 -7.22
CA GLY A 97 0.35 4.77 -8.58
C GLY A 97 0.66 3.29 -8.82
N HIS A 98 0.31 2.41 -7.88
CA HIS A 98 0.41 0.95 -8.04
C HIS A 98 -0.89 0.30 -8.55
N GLU A 99 -1.93 1.09 -8.81
CA GLU A 99 -3.20 0.61 -9.33
C GLU A 99 -3.00 -0.29 -10.56
N GLY A 100 -3.71 -1.42 -10.58
CA GLY A 100 -3.58 -2.44 -11.63
C GLY A 100 -2.15 -2.97 -11.79
N LYS A 101 -1.38 -3.14 -10.70
CA LYS A 101 0.06 -3.50 -10.76
C LYS A 101 0.90 -2.47 -11.53
N GLY A 102 0.51 -1.19 -11.45
CA GLY A 102 1.20 -0.06 -12.07
C GLY A 102 0.77 0.24 -13.51
N ILE A 103 -0.23 -0.45 -14.06
CA ILE A 103 -0.81 -0.12 -15.37
C ILE A 103 -1.91 0.95 -15.28
N GLY A 104 -2.32 1.31 -14.05
CA GLY A 104 -3.39 2.27 -13.79
C GLY A 104 -4.79 1.68 -13.88
N LEU A 105 -5.78 2.46 -13.45
CA LEU A 105 -7.17 2.05 -13.35
C LEU A 105 -7.78 1.70 -14.71
N GLU A 106 -7.48 2.51 -15.73
CA GLU A 106 -7.99 2.29 -17.08
C GLU A 106 -7.43 0.98 -17.68
N GLY A 107 -6.12 0.75 -17.54
CA GLY A 107 -5.49 -0.49 -18.00
C GLY A 107 -6.07 -1.72 -17.30
N LYS A 108 -6.34 -1.61 -15.99
CA LYS A 108 -7.02 -2.65 -15.20
C LYS A 108 -8.41 -2.99 -15.74
N LEU A 109 -9.24 -1.98 -16.03
CA LEU A 109 -10.58 -2.20 -16.60
C LEU A 109 -10.54 -2.82 -18.00
N ARG A 110 -9.60 -2.37 -18.85
CA ARG A 110 -9.38 -2.99 -20.16
C ARG A 110 -9.00 -4.46 -20.03
N ALA A 111 -8.14 -4.80 -19.06
CA ALA A 111 -7.78 -6.18 -18.78
C ALA A 111 -8.97 -7.00 -18.27
N TYR A 112 -9.83 -6.44 -17.40
CA TYR A 112 -11.06 -7.11 -16.96
C TYR A 112 -12.00 -7.42 -18.13
N ASN A 113 -12.18 -6.50 -19.07
CA ASN A 113 -13.03 -6.76 -20.24
C ASN A 113 -12.55 -7.94 -21.08
N LEU A 114 -11.23 -8.16 -21.18
CA LEU A 114 -10.65 -9.31 -21.86
C LEU A 114 -10.80 -10.62 -21.07
N GLN A 115 -10.81 -10.52 -19.74
CA GLN A 115 -11.01 -11.66 -18.83
C GLN A 115 -12.47 -12.12 -18.79
N ASP A 116 -13.41 -11.17 -18.82
CA ASP A 116 -14.85 -11.44 -18.78
C ASP A 116 -15.45 -11.64 -20.18
N GLY A 117 -14.70 -11.28 -21.22
CA GLY A 117 -15.14 -11.34 -22.61
C GLY A 117 -15.28 -12.78 -23.15
N PRO A 118 -15.71 -12.94 -24.41
CA PRO A 118 -16.00 -14.24 -25.01
C PRO A 118 -14.82 -15.22 -24.96
N GLU A 119 -13.60 -14.71 -25.10
CA GLU A 119 -12.35 -15.50 -25.07
C GLU A 119 -11.93 -15.90 -23.65
N ARG A 120 -12.51 -15.28 -22.61
CA ARG A 120 -12.22 -15.50 -21.18
C ARG A 120 -10.73 -15.61 -20.87
N LEU A 121 -9.96 -14.63 -21.33
CA LEU A 121 -8.50 -14.67 -21.24
C LEU A 121 -8.05 -14.66 -19.78
N GLY A 122 -7.04 -15.47 -19.44
CA GLY A 122 -6.39 -15.35 -18.14
C GLY A 122 -5.68 -14.00 -17.98
N GLU A 123 -5.40 -13.59 -16.74
CA GLU A 123 -4.80 -12.27 -16.44
C GLU A 123 -3.52 -12.01 -17.24
N ALA A 124 -2.61 -12.98 -17.29
CA ALA A 124 -1.34 -12.84 -18.02
C ALA A 124 -1.55 -12.66 -19.53
N GLU A 125 -2.54 -13.32 -20.11
CA GLU A 125 -2.85 -13.22 -21.54
C GLU A 125 -3.54 -11.90 -21.86
N ALA A 126 -4.50 -11.46 -21.04
CA ALA A 126 -5.13 -10.16 -21.16
C ALA A 126 -4.08 -9.03 -21.13
N ASN A 127 -3.13 -9.08 -20.19
CA ASN A 127 -2.05 -8.09 -20.11
C ASN A 127 -1.13 -8.13 -21.35
N ARG A 128 -0.74 -9.33 -21.82
CA ARG A 128 0.06 -9.47 -23.06
C ARG A 128 -0.65 -8.87 -24.26
N ARG A 129 -1.95 -9.16 -24.43
CA ARG A 129 -2.76 -8.64 -25.54
C ARG A 129 -2.87 -7.11 -25.52
N LEU A 130 -2.86 -6.52 -24.33
CA LEU A 130 -2.87 -5.06 -24.14
C LEU A 130 -1.47 -4.44 -24.19
N GLY A 131 -0.42 -5.22 -24.39
CA GLY A 131 0.97 -4.74 -24.41
C GLY A 131 1.53 -4.37 -23.04
N PHE A 132 0.88 -4.78 -21.96
CA PHE A 132 1.33 -4.51 -20.60
C PHE A 132 2.33 -5.55 -20.10
N ARG A 133 3.30 -5.10 -19.30
CA ARG A 133 4.11 -6.03 -18.51
C ARG A 133 3.29 -6.59 -17.36
N PRO A 134 3.59 -7.82 -16.89
CA PRO A 134 2.83 -8.45 -15.80
C PRO A 134 2.82 -7.65 -14.49
N ASP A 135 3.90 -6.92 -14.22
CA ASP A 135 4.04 -6.08 -13.02
C ASP A 135 4.99 -4.91 -13.31
N LEU A 136 4.53 -3.69 -13.01
CA LEU A 136 5.28 -2.44 -13.18
C LEU A 136 5.55 -1.74 -11.83
N ARG A 137 5.16 -2.36 -10.72
CA ARG A 137 5.27 -1.78 -9.38
C ARG A 137 6.72 -1.55 -8.96
N ARG A 138 6.94 -0.49 -8.17
CA ARG A 138 8.25 -0.12 -7.65
C ARG A 138 8.17 0.14 -6.15
N TYR A 139 8.76 -0.75 -5.36
CA TYR A 139 8.71 -0.70 -3.90
C TYR A 139 9.82 0.14 -3.24
N GLY A 140 10.65 0.82 -4.05
CA GLY A 140 11.74 1.66 -3.53
C GLY A 140 11.25 2.76 -2.58
N GLY A 141 10.04 3.30 -2.83
CA GLY A 141 9.40 4.29 -1.96
C GLY A 141 9.09 3.74 -0.57
N ALA A 142 8.56 2.51 -0.47
CA ALA A 142 8.29 1.88 0.82
C ALA A 142 9.56 1.65 1.62
N ARG A 143 10.62 1.13 0.98
CA ARG A 143 11.91 0.94 1.63
C ARG A 143 12.48 2.26 2.17
N ALA A 144 12.38 3.33 1.39
CA ALA A 144 12.89 4.63 1.80
C ALA A 144 12.07 5.25 2.94
N ALA A 145 10.74 5.14 2.90
CA ALA A 145 9.87 5.58 3.98
C ALA A 145 10.16 4.83 5.29
N LEU A 146 10.27 3.49 5.25
CA LEU A 146 10.62 2.70 6.44
C LEU A 146 11.98 3.10 7.03
N ARG A 147 12.98 3.38 6.17
CA ARG A 147 14.28 3.88 6.63
C ARG A 147 14.19 5.25 7.29
N GLU A 148 13.42 6.17 6.71
CA GLU A 148 13.24 7.52 7.28
C GLU A 148 12.47 7.47 8.61
N LEU A 149 11.54 6.52 8.77
CA LEU A 149 10.85 6.27 10.04
C LEU A 149 11.77 5.69 11.13
N GLY A 150 13.01 5.30 10.79
CA GLY A 150 14.00 4.84 11.76
C GLY A 150 13.78 3.43 12.31
N VAL A 151 12.88 2.63 11.72
CA VAL A 151 12.66 1.25 12.17
C VAL A 151 13.86 0.36 11.80
N ARG A 152 14.31 -0.49 12.73
CA ARG A 152 15.45 -1.40 12.49
C ARG A 152 15.07 -2.62 11.67
N SER A 153 13.90 -3.20 11.94
CA SER A 153 13.34 -4.31 11.17
C SER A 153 11.83 -4.37 11.27
N VAL A 154 11.19 -4.96 10.25
CA VAL A 154 9.74 -5.11 10.19
C VAL A 154 9.33 -6.57 10.14
N ALA A 155 8.24 -6.91 10.82
CA ALA A 155 7.49 -8.14 10.59
C ALA A 155 6.48 -7.85 9.48
N LEU A 156 6.82 -8.22 8.25
CA LEU A 156 6.03 -7.86 7.07
C LEU A 156 4.80 -8.77 6.96
N TYR A 157 3.62 -8.16 6.93
CA TYR A 157 2.34 -8.80 6.66
C TYR A 157 2.18 -8.92 5.15
N THR A 158 2.56 -10.09 4.64
CA THR A 158 2.23 -10.54 3.30
C THR A 158 1.15 -11.59 3.39
N ASP A 159 0.31 -11.65 2.37
CA ASP A 159 -0.73 -12.65 2.21
C ASP A 159 -0.12 -14.06 2.07
#